data_AF-A0A2N2JBK0-F1
#
_entry.id   AF-A0A2N2JBK0-F1
#
_cell.length_a   1.000
_cell.length_b   1.000
_cell.length_c   1.000
_cell.angle_alpha   90.00
_cell.angle_beta   90.00
_cell.angle_gamma   90.00
#
_symmetry.space_group_name_H-M   'P 1'
#
loop_
_entity.id
_entity.type
_entity.pdbx_description
1 polymer ?
#
loop_
_entity_poly.entity_id
_entity_poly.type
_entity_poly.pdbx_seq_one_letter_code
_entity_poly.pdbx_strand_id
1 'polypeptide(L)' 'MLPNGSVDPAAAKTPAQWAAFAKKFRAEMATPDNARTLDLLAALSQQANFSVGCYCEDESRCHRSVLRALLAERGAKFA' A
#
# COMPACT_ATOMS: atom_id res chain seq x y z
N MET A 1 -16.23 -12.72 2.58
CA MET A 1 -15.48 -12.76 1.31
C MET A 1 -15.97 -11.57 0.49
N LEU A 2 -15.23 -10.46 0.48
CA LEU A 2 -15.65 -9.27 -0.28
C LEU A 2 -15.43 -9.53 -1.79
N PRO A 3 -16.34 -9.07 -2.67
CA PRO A 3 -16.40 -9.49 -4.08
C PRO A 3 -15.31 -8.92 -5.00
N ASN A 4 -14.22 -8.36 -4.46
CA ASN A 4 -13.23 -7.65 -5.28
C ASN A 4 -11.76 -7.92 -4.91
N GLY A 5 -11.43 -9.15 -4.50
CA GLY A 5 -10.04 -9.63 -4.39
C GLY A 5 -9.14 -8.94 -3.34
N SER A 6 -9.60 -7.86 -2.73
CA SER A 6 -8.91 -7.08 -1.71
C SER A 6 -8.58 -7.96 -0.52
N VAL A 7 -7.28 -8.14 -0.28
CA VAL A 7 -6.78 -8.93 0.84
C VAL A 7 -6.89 -8.08 2.09
N ASP A 8 -7.68 -8.51 3.06
CA ASP A 8 -7.77 -7.82 4.34
C ASP A 8 -6.45 -8.05 5.12
N PRO A 9 -5.64 -7.00 5.38
CA PRO A 9 -4.39 -7.18 6.11
C PRO A 9 -4.61 -7.67 7.55
N ALA A 10 -5.77 -7.35 8.13
CA ALA A 10 -6.20 -7.82 9.46
C ALA A 10 -6.40 -9.35 9.51
N ALA A 11 -6.62 -10.02 8.38
CA ALA A 11 -6.82 -11.47 8.33
C ALA A 11 -5.52 -12.28 8.47
N ALA A 12 -4.35 -11.67 8.23
CA ALA A 12 -3.11 -12.31 8.64
C ALA A 12 -3.11 -12.45 10.18
N LYS A 13 -2.47 -13.47 10.73
CA LYS A 13 -2.29 -13.64 12.18
C LYS A 13 -0.87 -14.08 12.50
N THR A 14 -0.11 -14.44 11.48
CA THR A 14 1.28 -14.90 11.58
C THR A 14 2.19 -14.10 10.64
N PRO A 15 3.51 -14.05 10.91
CA PRO A 15 4.47 -13.42 10.01
C PRO A 15 4.46 -14.00 8.59
N ALA A 16 4.23 -15.31 8.45
CA ALA A 16 4.13 -15.96 7.14
C ALA A 16 2.89 -15.48 6.35
N GLN A 17 1.75 -15.33 7.03
CA GLN A 17 0.54 -14.79 6.40
C GLN A 17 0.71 -13.31 6.01
N TRP A 18 1.44 -12.54 6.83
CA TRP A 18 1.79 -11.16 6.49
C TRP A 18 2.71 -11.07 5.27
N ALA A 19 3.74 -11.91 5.20
CA ALA A 19 4.63 -11.96 4.03
C ALA A 19 3.87 -12.33 2.75
N ALA A 20 2.95 -13.29 2.84
CA ALA A 20 2.08 -13.66 1.72
C ALA A 20 1.15 -12.51 1.30
N PHE A 21 0.55 -11.81 2.27
CA PHE A 21 -0.24 -10.60 2.03
C PHE A 21 0.59 -9.55 1.31
N ALA A 22 1.76 -9.18 1.85
CA ALA A 22 2.60 -8.12 1.31
C ALA A 22 3.04 -8.44 -0.13
N LYS A 23 3.39 -9.71 -0.42
CA LYS A 23 3.72 -10.16 -1.77
C LYS A 23 2.54 -10.00 -2.73
N LYS A 24 1.35 -10.47 -2.34
CA LYS A 24 0.15 -10.37 -3.18
C LYS A 24 -0.25 -8.91 -3.41
N PHE A 25 -0.25 -8.09 -2.36
CA PHE A 25 -0.57 -6.67 -2.44
C PHE A 25 0.41 -5.92 -3.36
N ARG A 26 1.72 -6.20 -3.28
CA ARG A 26 2.70 -5.62 -4.21
C ARG A 26 2.44 -6.02 -5.66
N ALA A 27 2.04 -7.27 -5.92
CA ALA A 27 1.68 -7.72 -7.27
C ALA A 27 0.42 -7.00 -7.80
N GLU A 28 -0.59 -6.80 -6.96
CA GLU A 28 -1.78 -6.01 -7.31
C GLU A 28 -1.43 -4.55 -7.60
N MET A 29 -0.54 -3.94 -6.80
CA MET A 29 -0.08 -2.56 -7.02
C MET A 29 0.80 -2.40 -8.27
N ALA A 30 1.30 -3.49 -8.83
CA ALA A 30 2.05 -3.49 -10.08
C ALA A 30 1.15 -3.57 -11.34
N THR A 31 -0.17 -3.71 -11.19
CA THR A 31 -1.09 -3.63 -12.34
C THR A 31 -1.05 -2.22 -12.94
N PRO A 32 -1.28 -2.04 -14.26
CA PRO A 32 -1.09 -0.75 -14.92
C PRO A 32 -1.85 0.42 -14.28
N ASP A 33 -3.10 0.22 -13.88
CA ASP A 33 -3.93 1.28 -13.31
C ASP A 33 -3.46 1.69 -11.91
N ASN A 34 -3.11 0.71 -11.08
CA ASN A 34 -2.59 0.97 -9.74
C ASN A 34 -1.22 1.63 -9.82
N ALA A 35 -0.33 1.14 -10.69
CA ALA A 35 1.00 1.70 -10.88
C ALA A 35 0.94 3.18 -11.30
N ARG A 36 0.09 3.53 -12.28
CA ARG A 36 -0.13 4.92 -12.71
C ARG A 36 -0.66 5.80 -11.57
N THR A 37 -1.57 5.27 -10.75
CA THR A 37 -2.08 6.00 -9.59
C THR A 37 -0.97 6.27 -8.57
N LEU A 38 -0.10 5.28 -8.30
CA LEU A 38 1.04 5.46 -7.41
C LEU A 38 2.06 6.46 -7.94
N ASP A 39 2.32 6.45 -9.25
CA ASP A 39 3.22 7.40 -9.90
C ASP A 39 2.66 8.83 -9.79
N LEU A 40 1.36 9.01 -9.98
CA LEU A 40 0.67 10.28 -9.78
C LEU A 40 0.81 10.79 -8.33
N LEU A 41 0.57 9.92 -7.35
CA LEU A 41 0.70 10.28 -5.93
C LEU A 41 2.15 10.65 -5.57
N ALA A 42 3.12 9.91 -6.11
CA ALA A 42 4.54 10.24 -5.93
C ALA A 42 4.88 11.60 -6.54
N ALA A 43 4.41 11.90 -7.75
CA ALA A 43 4.60 13.21 -8.38
C ALA A 43 3.93 14.34 -7.58
N LEU A 44 2.70 14.13 -7.11
CA LEU A 44 1.97 15.12 -6.30
C LEU A 44 2.70 15.47 -5.00
N SER A 45 3.38 14.50 -4.38
CA SER A 45 4.12 14.71 -3.12
C SER A 45 5.24 15.74 -3.23
N GLN A 46 5.71 16.02 -4.44
CA GLN A 46 6.72 17.04 -4.70
C GLN A 46 6.15 18.46 -4.62
N GLN A 47 4.85 18.61 -4.86
CA GLN A 47 4.18 19.91 -4.99
C GLN A 47 3.28 20.21 -3.79
N ALA A 48 2.75 19.19 -3.12
CA ALA A 48 1.81 19.36 -2.02
C ALA A 48 1.95 18.28 -0.95
N ASN A 49 1.70 18.67 0.29
CA ASN A 49 1.52 17.73 1.39
C ASN A 49 0.12 17.12 1.28
N PHE A 50 0.06 15.79 1.30
CA PHE A 50 -1.19 15.04 1.42
C PHE A 50 -1.00 13.87 2.38
N SER A 51 -2.11 13.27 2.81
CA SER A 51 -2.10 12.13 3.71
C SER A 51 -2.89 10.98 3.10
N VAL A 52 -2.30 9.79 3.14
CA VAL A 52 -3.01 8.53 2.86
C VAL A 52 -3.23 7.83 4.19
N GLY A 53 -4.48 7.81 4.63
CA GLY A 53 -4.89 7.13 5.86
C GLY A 53 -5.18 5.65 5.63
N CYS A 54 -5.09 4.87 6.70
CA CYS A 54 -5.68 3.54 6.79
C CYS A 54 -6.56 3.45 8.03
N TYR A 55 -7.61 2.64 7.98
CA TYR A 55 -8.46 2.31 9.14
C TYR A 55 -8.07 0.95 9.75
N CYS A 56 -6.80 0.57 9.65
CA CYS A 56 -6.32 -0.68 10.23
C CYS A 56 -6.15 -0.51 11.74
N GLU A 57 -6.58 -1.53 12.50
CA GLU A 57 -6.45 -1.56 13.96
C GLU A 57 -4.99 -1.71 14.42
N ASP A 58 -4.18 -2.45 13.68
CA ASP A 58 -2.75 -2.67 13.94
C ASP A 58 -1.89 -2.07 12.82
N GLU A 59 -1.09 -1.05 13.16
CA GLU A 59 -0.21 -0.34 12.22
C GLU A 59 0.96 -1.21 11.72
N SER A 60 1.46 -2.12 12.55
CA SER A 60 2.56 -3.03 12.18
C SER A 60 2.16 -3.99 11.05
N ARG A 61 0.85 -4.08 10.82
CA ARG A 61 0.20 -4.89 9.80
C ARG A 61 -0.78 -4.06 8.98
N CYS A 62 -0.50 -2.76 8.81
CA CYS A 62 -1.30 -1.90 7.94
C CYS A 62 -0.76 -1.93 6.50
N HIS A 63 -1.64 -2.04 5.51
CA HIS A 63 -1.30 -1.93 4.08
C HIS A 63 -0.57 -0.62 3.73
N ARG A 64 -0.78 0.45 4.51
CA ARG A 64 -0.07 1.73 4.40
C ARG A 64 1.44 1.56 4.52
N SER A 65 1.94 0.61 5.31
CA SER A 65 3.38 0.33 5.39
C SER A 65 3.95 -0.13 4.05
N VAL A 66 3.25 -1.04 3.36
CA VAL A 66 3.62 -1.52 2.03
C VAL A 66 3.47 -0.41 0.99
N LEU A 67 2.38 0.36 1.07
CA LEU A 67 2.13 1.50 0.19
C LEU A 67 3.22 2.58 0.33
N ARG A 68 3.65 2.87 1.56
CA ARG A 68 4.73 3.82 1.82
C ARG A 68 6.03 3.39 1.15
N ALA A 69 6.38 2.09 1.23
CA ALA A 69 7.55 1.56 0.54
C ALA A 69 7.43 1.70 -0.99
N LEU A 70 6.27 1.35 -1.55
CA LEU A 70 6.00 1.48 -2.99
C LEU A 70 6.07 2.93 -3.49
N LEU A 71 5.63 3.90 -2.68
CA LEU A 71 5.73 5.32 -2.98
C LEU A 71 7.18 5.82 -2.87
N ALA A 72 7.94 5.35 -1.87
CA ALA A 72 9.36 5.66 -1.74
C ALA A 72 10.17 5.14 -2.94
N GLU A 73 9.89 3.91 -3.39
CA GLU A 73 10.47 3.30 -4.61
C GLU A 73 10.20 4.15 -5.88
N ARG A 74 9.12 4.94 -5.88
CA ARG A 74 8.73 5.87 -6.96
C ARG A 74 9.20 7.31 -6.75
N GLY A 75 10.01 7.56 -5.73
CA GLY A 75 10.55 8.90 -5.44
C GLY A 75 9.56 9.84 -4.77
N ALA A 76 8.55 9.33 -4.05
CA ALA A 76 7.68 10.18 -3.24
C ALA A 76 8.49 10.90 -2.14
N LYS A 77 8.19 12.18 -1.93
CA LYS A 77 8.72 12.99 -0.84
C LYS A 77 7.81 12.85 0.39
N PHE A 78 8.41 12.56 1.53
CA PHE A 78 7.73 12.55 2.82
C PHE A 78 8.12 13.81 3.61
N ALA A 79 7.13 14.46 4.21
CA ALA A 79 7.31 15.59 5.13
C ALA A 79 7.45 15.11 6.57
#